data_AF-A0A9R1XGQ4-F1
#
_entry.id   AF-A0A9R1XGQ4-F1
#
_cell.length_a   1.000
_cell.length_b   1.000
_cell.length_c   1.000
_cell.angle_alpha   90.00
_cell.angle_beta   90.00
_cell.angle_gamma   90.00
#
_symmetry.space_group_name_H-M   'P 1'
#
loop_
_entity.id
_entity.type
_entity.pdbx_description
1 polymer ?
#
loop_
_entity_poly.entity_id
_entity_poly.type
_entity_poly.pdbx_seq_one_letter_code
_entity_poly.pdbx_strand_id
1 'polypeptide(L)'
;MYSFKIEPINGRSMWEKSVCPTTSVPPKHRVTIGRPKKKRRKSAYEIDDMVKGNSASRILQSVTCSKCNNIGHNARSCKGQKASAPGGSGKGKGKAG
;
A
#
# COMPACT_ATOMS: atom_id res chain seq x y z
N MET A 1 40.00 4.07 -44.52
CA MET A 1 39.82 2.64 -44.87
C MET A 1 40.23 1.83 -43.65
N TYR A 2 39.33 1.07 -43.02
CA TYR A 2 39.67 0.28 -41.83
C TYR A 2 40.63 -0.86 -42.23
N SER A 3 41.86 -0.84 -41.71
CA SER A 3 42.91 -1.83 -42.01
C SER A 3 42.71 -3.18 -41.31
N PHE A 4 41.93 -3.21 -40.23
CA PHE A 4 41.76 -4.42 -39.43
C PHE A 4 40.31 -4.87 -39.48
N LYS A 5 40.11 -6.08 -40.01
CA LYS A 5 38.81 -6.76 -40.03
C LYS A 5 38.82 -7.81 -38.93
N ILE A 6 37.82 -7.76 -38.06
CA ILE A 6 37.58 -8.82 -37.08
C ILE A 6 36.77 -9.89 -37.79
N GLU A 7 37.33 -11.09 -37.88
CA GLU A 7 36.62 -12.23 -38.42
C GLU A 7 35.51 -12.68 -37.46
N PRO A 8 34.41 -13.25 -37.98
CA PRO A 8 33.34 -13.73 -37.14
C PRO A 8 33.84 -14.82 -36.19
N ILE A 9 33.58 -14.63 -34.90
CA ILE A 9 33.88 -15.64 -33.88
C ILE A 9 32.89 -16.80 -34.02
N ASN A 10 33.41 -18.01 -33.83
CA ASN A 10 32.64 -19.24 -33.71
C ASN A 10 31.46 -19.08 -32.74
N GLY A 11 30.31 -19.65 -33.06
CA GLY A 11 29.13 -19.60 -32.19
C GLY A 11 29.37 -20.30 -30.85
N ARG A 12 28.60 -19.92 -29.81
CA ARG A 12 28.66 -20.49 -28.45
C ARG A 12 28.61 -22.02 -28.41
N SER A 13 27.96 -22.66 -29.38
CA SER A 13 27.88 -24.12 -29.50
C SER A 13 29.22 -24.79 -29.79
N MET A 14 30.16 -24.08 -30.44
CA MET A 14 31.49 -24.56 -30.81
C MET A 14 32.56 -24.21 -29.78
N TRP A 15 32.20 -23.56 -28.67
CA TRP A 15 33.17 -23.22 -27.63
C TRP A 15 33.44 -24.44 -26.75
N GLU A 16 34.72 -24.67 -26.46
CA GLU A 16 35.11 -25.71 -25.52
C GLU A 16 34.48 -25.45 -24.15
N LYS A 17 33.95 -26.53 -23.55
CA LYS A 17 33.38 -26.44 -22.21
C LYS A 17 34.53 -26.27 -21.22
N SER A 18 34.38 -25.32 -20.31
CA SER A 18 35.34 -25.13 -19.22
C SER A 18 35.51 -26.42 -18.42
N VAL A 19 36.76 -26.82 -18.19
CA VAL A 19 37.16 -27.94 -17.29
C VAL A 19 36.95 -27.60 -15.82
N CYS A 20 36.57 -26.37 -15.49
CA CYS A 20 36.37 -25.95 -14.12
C CYS A 20 35.11 -26.63 -13.54
N PRO A 21 35.24 -27.53 -12.56
CA PRO A 21 34.09 -28.24 -11.98
C PRO A 21 33.23 -27.33 -11.09
N THR A 22 33.72 -26.13 -10.79
CA THR A 22 33.02 -25.14 -9.98
C THR A 22 31.93 -24.49 -10.82
N THR A 23 30.68 -24.79 -10.50
CA THR A 23 29.55 -24.01 -10.99
C THR A 23 29.70 -22.58 -10.49
N SER A 24 29.86 -21.61 -11.38
CA SER A 24 29.87 -20.19 -11.03
C SER A 24 28.51 -19.77 -10.51
N VAL A 25 28.32 -19.86 -9.20
CA VAL A 25 27.10 -19.41 -8.53
C VAL A 25 27.15 -17.89 -8.43
N PRO A 26 26.07 -17.16 -8.77
CA PRO A 26 26.02 -15.73 -8.55
C PRO A 26 26.30 -15.39 -7.07
N PRO A 27 26.95 -14.26 -6.78
CA PRO A 27 27.15 -13.83 -5.40
C PRO A 27 25.82 -13.76 -4.65
N LYS A 28 25.84 -14.13 -3.36
CA LYS A 28 24.66 -14.05 -2.51
C LYS A 28 24.17 -12.59 -2.43
N HIS A 29 22.96 -12.34 -2.93
CA HIS A 29 22.36 -11.01 -2.88
C HIS A 29 22.07 -10.61 -1.42
N ARG A 30 22.71 -9.54 -0.95
CA ARG A 30 22.43 -8.93 0.36
C ARG A 30 21.60 -7.67 0.16
N VAL A 31 20.41 -7.65 0.75
CA VAL A 31 19.60 -6.43 0.83
C VAL A 31 20.32 -5.46 1.78
N THR A 32 20.75 -4.32 1.25
CA THR A 32 21.27 -3.25 2.09
C THR A 32 20.13 -2.69 2.94
N ILE A 33 20.43 -2.28 4.18
CA ILE A 33 19.48 -1.53 5.00
C ILE A 33 19.14 -0.28 4.20
N GLY A 34 17.95 -0.28 3.61
CA GLY A 34 17.51 0.75 2.68
C GLY A 34 17.45 2.10 3.37
N ARG A 35 17.20 3.13 2.56
CA ARG A 35 17.08 4.50 3.06
C ARG A 35 16.06 4.56 4.21
N PRO A 36 16.38 5.23 5.33
CA PRO A 36 15.43 5.47 6.40
C PRO A 36 14.13 6.10 5.86
N LYS A 37 12.99 5.65 6.38
CA LYS A 37 11.68 6.17 5.95
C LYS A 37 11.59 7.66 6.25
N LYS A 38 11.09 8.46 5.29
CA LYS A 38 10.88 9.91 5.45
C LYS A 38 9.98 10.26 6.65
N LYS A 39 9.03 9.37 7.02
CA LYS A 39 8.24 9.48 8.25
C LYS A 39 8.50 8.26 9.12
N ARG A 40 8.93 8.50 10.37
CA ARG A 40 9.04 7.47 11.41
C ARG A 40 7.64 6.97 11.81
N ARG A 41 7.52 5.70 12.20
CA ARG A 41 6.33 5.20 12.89
C ARG A 41 6.26 5.82 14.28
N LYS A 42 5.15 6.49 14.59
CA LYS A 42 4.88 7.08 15.91
C LYS A 42 4.50 5.99 16.91
N SER A 43 4.83 6.18 18.19
CA SER A 43 4.41 5.27 19.27
C SER A 43 2.90 5.45 19.57
N ALA A 44 2.31 4.50 20.30
CA ALA A 44 0.89 4.59 20.68
C ALA A 44 0.61 5.86 21.52
N TYR A 45 1.53 6.24 22.41
CA TYR A 45 1.43 7.46 23.22
C TYR A 45 1.47 8.74 22.35
N GLU A 46 2.39 8.80 21.37
CA GLU A 46 2.46 9.93 20.42
C GLU A 46 1.20 10.06 19.55
N ILE A 47 0.46 8.95 19.34
CA ILE A 47 -0.82 8.98 18.61
C ILE A 47 -1.94 9.48 19.52
N ASP A 48 -1.98 9.01 20.77
CA ASP A 48 -2.98 9.38 21.78
C ASP A 48 -2.95 10.89 22.08
N ASP A 49 -1.76 11.49 22.20
CA ASP A 49 -1.62 12.95 22.39
C ASP A 49 -2.10 13.76 21.18
N MET A 50 -1.93 13.26 19.95
CA MET A 50 -2.49 13.92 18.76
C MET A 50 -4.02 13.83 18.68
N VAL A 51 -4.61 12.75 19.22
CA VAL A 51 -6.06 12.59 19.32
C VAL A 51 -6.64 13.54 20.38
N LYS A 52 -5.95 13.74 21.50
CA LYS A 52 -6.32 14.72 22.54
C LYS A 52 -6.26 16.18 22.03
N GLY A 53 -5.31 16.50 21.17
CA GLY A 53 -5.15 17.84 20.60
C GLY A 53 -6.06 18.09 19.39
N ASN A 54 -7.35 18.38 19.60
CA ASN A 54 -8.38 18.86 18.62
C ASN A 54 -8.38 18.23 17.20
N SER A 55 -7.64 17.15 16.97
CA SER A 55 -7.43 16.54 15.66
C SER A 55 -7.85 15.08 15.77
N ALA A 56 -9.13 14.84 15.52
CA ALA A 56 -9.67 13.49 15.49
C ALA A 56 -8.99 12.72 14.34
N SER A 57 -8.08 11.82 14.68
CA SER A 57 -7.54 10.85 13.73
C SER A 57 -8.70 10.04 13.15
N ARG A 58 -8.75 9.88 11.82
CA ARG A 58 -9.76 9.03 11.13
C ARG A 58 -9.79 7.58 11.64
N ILE A 59 -8.77 7.17 12.40
CA ILE A 59 -8.66 5.85 13.02
C ILE A 59 -9.73 5.62 14.09
N LEU A 60 -10.20 6.68 14.77
CA LEU A 60 -11.18 6.57 15.87
C LEU A 60 -12.60 6.97 15.47
N GLN A 61 -12.82 7.39 14.23
CA GLN A 61 -14.15 7.78 13.77
C GLN A 61 -14.84 6.61 13.07
N SER A 62 -15.90 6.12 13.70
CA SER A 62 -16.84 5.19 13.07
C SER A 62 -17.56 5.89 11.92
N VAL A 63 -17.61 5.25 10.75
CA VAL A 63 -18.32 5.79 9.58
C VAL A 63 -19.83 5.58 9.71
N THR A 64 -20.62 6.61 9.40
CA THR A 64 -22.08 6.54 9.30
C THR A 64 -22.49 6.27 7.86
N CYS A 65 -23.38 5.29 7.66
CA CYS A 65 -23.88 4.94 6.34
C CYS A 65 -24.91 5.96 5.85
N SER A 66 -24.69 6.62 4.72
CA SER A 66 -25.65 7.57 4.14
C SER A 66 -26.94 6.94 3.60
N LYS A 67 -26.99 5.61 3.42
CA LYS A 67 -28.18 4.89 2.93
C LYS A 67 -29.14 4.46 4.04
N CYS A 68 -28.61 4.07 5.20
CA CYS A 68 -29.43 3.56 6.31
C CYS A 68 -29.23 4.30 7.63
N ASN A 69 -28.36 5.31 7.66
CA ASN A 69 -28.00 6.13 8.82
C ASN A 69 -27.43 5.37 10.03
N ASN A 70 -27.06 4.10 9.86
CA ASN A 70 -26.41 3.29 10.89
C ASN A 70 -24.89 3.49 10.91
N ILE A 71 -24.30 3.37 12.09
CA ILE A 71 -22.85 3.51 12.35
C ILE A 71 -22.14 2.17 12.13
N GLY A 72 -20.89 2.20 11.67
CA GLY A 72 -20.01 1.02 11.56
C GLY A 72 -19.80 0.49 10.15
N HIS A 73 -20.50 1.04 9.15
CA HIS A 73 -20.27 0.72 7.75
C HIS A 73 -20.60 1.91 6.84
N ASN A 74 -20.06 1.93 5.62
CA ASN A 74 -20.35 2.97 4.63
C ASN A 74 -21.39 2.50 3.61
N ALA A 75 -21.89 3.41 2.78
CA ALA A 75 -22.92 3.11 1.77
C ALA A 75 -22.52 2.06 0.72
N ARG A 76 -21.21 1.79 0.53
CA ARG A 76 -20.71 0.76 -0.39
C ARG A 76 -20.87 -0.65 0.18
N SER A 77 -20.74 -0.81 1.49
CA SER A 77 -20.90 -2.11 2.19
C SER A 77 -22.28 -2.26 2.85
N CYS A 78 -23.20 -1.33 2.59
CA CYS A 78 -24.54 -1.34 3.15
C CYS A 78 -25.37 -2.48 2.57
N LYS A 79 -25.84 -3.38 3.45
CA LYS A 79 -26.70 -4.52 3.11
C LYS A 79 -28.20 -4.18 3.08
N GLY A 80 -28.55 -2.90 3.17
CA GLY A 80 -29.93 -2.41 3.28
C GLY A 80 -30.49 -2.56 4.70
N GLN A 81 -31.56 -1.82 5.02
CA GLN A 81 -32.26 -1.98 6.28
C GLN A 81 -33.09 -3.28 6.22
N LYS A 82 -32.71 -4.29 7.01
CA LYS A 82 -33.69 -5.28 7.46
C LYS A 82 -34.60 -4.56 8.46
N ALA A 83 -35.88 -4.47 8.15
CA ALA A 83 -36.86 -3.76 8.97
C ALA A 83 -36.83 -4.27 10.42
N SER A 84 -36.40 -3.43 11.36
CA SER A 84 -36.61 -3.60 12.79
C SER A 84 -36.61 -2.23 13.46
N ALA A 85 -37.78 -1.58 13.38
CA ALA A 85 -38.36 -0.52 14.23
C ALA A 85 -37.58 0.78 14.57
N PRO A 86 -38.30 1.90 14.78
CA PRO A 86 -37.75 3.25 14.64
C PRO A 86 -37.29 3.87 15.97
N GLY A 87 -36.15 4.56 15.94
CA GLY A 87 -35.76 5.56 16.94
C GLY A 87 -35.55 6.89 16.22
N GLY A 88 -36.61 7.70 16.17
CA GLY A 88 -36.62 8.97 15.46
C GLY A 88 -35.90 10.10 16.20
N SER A 89 -35.33 11.03 15.43
CA SER A 89 -35.49 12.47 15.65
C SER A 89 -34.99 13.19 14.40
N GLY A 90 -35.93 13.49 13.49
CA GLY A 90 -35.70 14.42 12.40
C GLY A 90 -35.66 15.85 12.93
N LYS A 91 -34.71 16.65 12.43
CA LYS A 91 -34.80 18.11 12.47
C LYS A 91 -34.59 18.62 11.05
N GLY A 92 -35.69 18.81 10.33
CA GLY A 92 -35.70 19.54 9.08
C GLY A 92 -35.40 21.02 9.35
N LYS A 93 -34.60 21.63 8.48
CA LYS A 93 -34.59 23.08 8.28
C LYS A 93 -34.45 23.35 6.79
N GLY A 94 -35.46 24.04 6.26
CA GLY A 94 -35.72 24.22 4.85
C GLY A 94 -34.80 25.19 4.11
N LYS A 95 -34.99 25.16 2.79
CA LYS A 95 -34.50 26.12 1.78
C LYS A 95 -34.86 27.57 2.16
N ALA A 96 -33.95 28.49 1.83
CA ALA A 96 -34.27 29.84 1.40
C ALA A 96 -33.14 30.38 0.51
N GLY A 97 -33.51 31.02 -0.61
CA GLY A 97 -32.69 31.97 -1.38
C GLY A 97 -31.49 31.41 -2.10
#